data_AF-A0A1L8D9L3-F1
#
_entry.id   AF-A0A1L8D9L3-F1
#
_cell.length_a   1.000
_cell.length_b   1.000
_cell.length_c   1.000
_cell.angle_alpha   90.00
_cell.angle_beta   90.00
_cell.angle_gamma   90.00
#
_symmetry.space_group_name_H-M   'P 1'
#
loop_
_entity.id
_entity.type
_entity.pdbx_description
1 polymer ?
#
loop_
_entity_poly.entity_id
_entity_poly.type
_entity_poly.pdbx_seq_one_letter_code
_entity_poly.pdbx_strand_id
1 'polypeptide(L)'
;MDFFVQLKKQVHVEDDEINLDDGVLKLQYDIISRWKNEAETLYLTKGPPFLGIMGALSGIYINNHYRKKLKLGNYGRATSYLPIVILPALAAPLVHKILVQTRIMLSDYSCPVCMQVRGGLVQTTMAVLYPGLLAPLASFMYANRHFTYRIPSITHNPREVFMLWAKLTRPIATPIIG
;
A
#
# COMPACT_ATOMS: atom_id res chain seq x y z
N MET A 1 33.16 1.45 -20.30
CA MET A 1 32.70 1.72 -21.68
C MET A 1 31.97 0.53 -22.29
N ASP A 2 32.30 -0.71 -21.91
CA ASP A 2 31.68 -1.94 -22.49
C ASP A 2 30.17 -2.09 -22.26
N PHE A 3 29.62 -1.58 -21.15
CA PHE A 3 28.19 -1.65 -20.84
C PHE A 3 27.33 -0.88 -21.86
N PHE A 4 27.74 0.34 -22.24
CA PHE A 4 27.02 1.16 -23.22
C PHE A 4 27.12 0.58 -24.65
N VAL A 5 28.19 -0.15 -24.96
CA VAL A 5 28.38 -0.84 -26.25
C VAL A 5 27.44 -2.05 -26.37
N GLN A 6 27.19 -2.78 -25.28
CA GLN A 6 26.21 -3.87 -25.27
C GLN A 6 24.76 -3.38 -25.41
N LEU A 7 24.43 -2.22 -24.82
CA LEU A 7 23.10 -1.60 -24.95
C LEU A 7 22.77 -1.23 -26.40
N LYS A 8 23.73 -0.70 -27.15
CA LYS A 8 23.53 -0.26 -28.53
C LYS A 8 23.21 -1.42 -29.49
N LYS A 9 23.58 -2.67 -29.16
CA LYS A 9 23.44 -3.83 -30.04
C LYS A 9 22.07 -4.53 -29.95
N GLN A 10 21.20 -4.15 -29.01
CA GLN A 10 19.92 -4.84 -28.77
C GLN A 10 18.67 -4.01 -29.14
N VAL A 11 18.82 -2.73 -29.47
CA VAL A 11 17.68 -1.84 -29.71
C VAL A 11 17.37 -1.75 -31.21
N HIS A 12 16.61 -2.73 -31.72
CA HIS A 12 15.80 -2.55 -32.93
C HIS A 12 14.41 -2.12 -32.46
N VAL A 13 14.08 -0.83 -32.61
CA VAL A 13 12.73 -0.32 -32.35
C VAL A 13 11.94 -0.54 -33.63
N GLU A 14 10.93 -1.40 -33.57
CA GLU A 14 9.93 -1.54 -34.64
C GLU A 14 8.80 -0.56 -34.32
N ASP A 15 8.55 0.37 -35.25
CA ASP A 15 7.73 1.55 -35.07
C ASP A 15 6.22 1.22 -35.15
N ASP A 16 5.62 0.88 -34.01
CA ASP A 16 4.17 0.99 -33.81
C ASP A 16 3.91 2.11 -32.78
N GLU A 17 3.43 3.26 -33.25
CA GLU A 17 3.25 4.51 -32.50
C GLU A 17 2.29 4.39 -31.31
N ILE A 18 1.47 3.32 -31.25
CA ILE A 18 0.56 3.00 -30.14
C ILE A 18 1.28 2.22 -29.01
N ASN A 19 2.47 1.67 -29.28
CA ASN A 19 3.27 0.84 -28.36
C ASN A 19 4.60 1.49 -27.94
N LEU A 20 4.87 2.74 -28.33
CA LEU A 20 6.18 3.37 -28.13
C LEU A 20 6.55 3.47 -26.64
N ASP A 21 5.62 3.96 -25.81
CA ASP A 21 5.84 4.09 -24.36
C ASP A 21 6.05 2.73 -23.69
N ASP A 22 5.27 1.71 -24.07
CA ASP A 22 5.39 0.35 -23.54
C ASP A 22 6.70 -0.33 -23.98
N GLY A 23 7.14 -0.06 -25.20
CA GLY A 23 8.44 -0.49 -25.73
C GLY A 23 9.60 0.14 -24.99
N VAL A 24 9.55 1.46 -24.76
CA VAL A 24 10.55 2.20 -23.97
C VAL A 24 10.58 1.70 -22.53
N LEU A 25 9.41 1.45 -21.92
CA LEU A 25 9.34 0.91 -20.56
C LEU A 25 10.02 -0.46 -20.45
N LYS A 26 9.71 -1.37 -21.37
CA LYS A 26 10.32 -2.71 -21.42
C LYS A 26 11.83 -2.62 -21.58
N LEU A 27 12.30 -1.75 -22.46
CA LEU A 27 13.73 -1.51 -22.66
C LEU A 27 14.37 -1.05 -21.35
N GLN A 28 13.83 -0.01 -20.70
CA GLN A 28 14.38 0.50 -19.46
C GLN A 28 14.40 -0.55 -18.34
N TYR A 29 13.34 -1.35 -18.21
CA TYR A 29 13.33 -2.47 -17.26
C TYR A 29 14.42 -3.51 -17.56
N ASP A 30 14.65 -3.86 -18.83
CA ASP A 30 15.73 -4.79 -19.21
C ASP A 30 17.10 -4.24 -18.82
N ILE A 31 17.36 -2.95 -19.10
CA ILE A 31 18.61 -2.26 -18.73
C ILE A 31 18.83 -2.31 -17.21
N ILE A 32 17.79 -2.01 -16.42
CA ILE A 32 17.85 -1.99 -14.96
C ILE A 32 18.07 -3.39 -14.40
N SER A 33 17.45 -4.41 -15.00
CA SER A 33 17.58 -5.80 -14.54
C SER A 33 18.98 -6.38 -14.76
N ARG A 34 19.69 -5.90 -15.79
CA ARG A 34 21.05 -6.35 -16.15
C ARG A 34 22.16 -5.49 -15.52
N TRP A 35 21.80 -4.55 -14.65
CA TRP A 35 22.76 -3.63 -14.05
C TRP A 35 23.75 -4.37 -13.15
N LYS A 36 25.06 -4.15 -13.34
CA LYS A 36 26.12 -4.89 -12.63
C LYS A 36 26.12 -4.65 -11.12
N ASN A 37 25.73 -3.45 -10.68
CA ASN A 37 25.71 -3.07 -9.27
C ASN A 37 24.28 -2.93 -8.73
N GLU A 38 23.80 -3.94 -8.00
CA GLU A 38 22.45 -3.91 -7.42
C GLU A 38 22.21 -2.76 -6.43
N ALA A 39 23.28 -2.21 -5.83
CA ALA A 39 23.13 -1.12 -4.86
C ALA A 39 22.55 0.15 -5.49
N GLU A 40 22.83 0.40 -6.78
CA GLU A 40 22.36 1.59 -7.49
C GLU A 40 20.89 1.46 -7.94
N THR A 41 20.44 0.23 -8.23
CA THR A 41 19.07 -0.05 -8.68
C THR A 41 18.14 -0.47 -7.55
N LEU A 42 18.66 -0.60 -6.31
CA LEU A 42 17.95 -1.14 -5.14
C LEU A 42 16.60 -0.47 -4.90
N TYR A 43 16.54 0.86 -4.90
CA TYR A 43 15.30 1.59 -4.63
C TYR A 43 14.26 1.39 -5.73
N LEU A 44 14.70 1.15 -6.97
CA LEU A 44 13.83 1.04 -8.13
C LEU A 44 13.27 -0.38 -8.31
N THR A 45 14.05 -1.41 -7.97
CA THR A 45 13.61 -2.81 -8.01
C THR A 45 12.99 -3.28 -6.70
N LYS A 46 13.62 -2.99 -5.56
CA LYS A 46 13.20 -3.45 -4.22
C LYS A 46 12.27 -2.45 -3.50
N GLY A 47 12.10 -1.23 -4.02
CA GLY A 47 11.20 -0.22 -3.45
C GLY A 47 9.74 -0.67 -3.34
N PRO A 48 9.08 -1.05 -4.45
CA PRO A 48 7.68 -1.51 -4.40
C PRO A 48 7.44 -2.67 -3.42
N PRO A 49 8.18 -3.81 -3.45
CA PRO A 49 7.93 -4.88 -2.48
C PRO A 49 8.15 -4.42 -1.03
N PHE A 50 9.13 -3.55 -0.76
CA PHE A 50 9.32 -2.95 0.56
C PHE A 50 8.10 -2.13 1.02
N LEU A 51 7.51 -1.31 0.14
CA LEU A 51 6.29 -0.57 0.41
C LEU A 51 5.09 -1.48 0.72
N GLY A 52 5.00 -2.63 0.05
CA GLY A 52 4.00 -3.65 0.34
C GLY A 52 4.15 -4.27 1.73
N ILE A 53 5.39 -4.58 2.14
CA ILE A 53 5.70 -5.11 3.48
C ILE A 53 5.34 -4.08 4.56
N MET A 54 5.73 -2.82 4.38
CA MET A 54 5.37 -1.75 5.31
C MET A 54 3.84 -1.54 5.38
N GLY A 55 3.15 -1.64 4.24
CA GLY A 55 1.69 -1.64 4.19
C GLY A 55 1.05 -2.77 4.98
N ALA A 56 1.59 -3.99 4.85
CA ALA A 56 1.12 -5.15 5.61
C ALA A 56 1.31 -4.95 7.12
N LEU A 57 2.49 -4.50 7.56
CA LEU A 57 2.77 -4.24 8.97
C LEU A 57 1.83 -3.18 9.57
N SER A 58 1.59 -2.09 8.83
CA SER A 58 0.64 -1.04 9.22
C SER A 58 -0.78 -1.59 9.36
N GLY A 59 -1.25 -2.35 8.37
CA GLY A 59 -2.56 -2.98 8.39
C GLY A 59 -2.73 -3.97 9.55
N ILE A 60 -1.71 -4.80 9.83
CA ILE A 60 -1.70 -5.73 10.97
C ILE A 60 -1.80 -4.95 12.27
N TYR A 61 -1.00 -3.91 12.42
CA TYR A 61 -0.97 -3.08 13.62
C TYR A 61 -2.34 -2.43 13.89
N ILE A 62 -2.93 -1.78 12.88
CA ILE A 62 -4.24 -1.12 12.98
C ILE A 62 -5.35 -2.14 13.27
N ASN A 63 -5.38 -3.26 12.55
CA ASN A 63 -6.41 -4.28 12.74
C ASN A 63 -6.31 -4.91 14.14
N ASN A 64 -5.10 -5.24 14.61
CA ASN A 64 -4.87 -5.80 15.94
C ASN A 64 -5.36 -4.86 17.04
N HIS A 65 -5.11 -3.56 16.91
CA HIS A 65 -5.56 -2.55 17.87
C HIS A 65 -7.08 -2.58 18.06
N TYR A 66 -7.85 -2.49 16.96
CA TYR A 66 -9.32 -2.51 17.06
C TYR A 66 -9.86 -3.87 17.54
N ARG A 67 -9.28 -4.98 17.04
CA ARG A 67 -9.68 -6.33 17.47
C ARG A 67 -9.47 -6.57 18.97
N LYS A 68 -8.34 -6.08 19.53
CA LYS A 68 -8.03 -6.21 20.96
C LYS A 68 -8.97 -5.35 21.81
N LYS A 69 -9.27 -4.12 21.40
CA LYS A 69 -10.20 -3.23 22.13
C LYS A 69 -11.63 -3.76 22.17
N LEU A 70 -12.09 -4.37 21.09
CA LEU A 70 -13.47 -4.87 20.97
C LEU A 70 -13.60 -6.37 21.34
N LYS A 71 -12.50 -7.00 21.80
CA LYS A 71 -12.46 -8.40 22.27
C LYS A 71 -12.98 -9.42 21.25
N LEU A 72 -12.65 -9.25 19.97
CA LEU A 72 -13.14 -10.14 18.90
C LEU A 72 -12.55 -11.55 18.93
N GLY A 73 -11.44 -11.78 19.65
CA GLY A 73 -10.81 -13.10 19.75
C GLY A 73 -10.55 -13.76 18.38
N ASN A 74 -11.06 -14.97 18.18
CA ASN A 74 -10.93 -15.74 16.94
C ASN A 74 -12.01 -15.47 15.89
N TYR A 75 -13.05 -14.70 16.21
CA TYR A 75 -14.15 -14.42 15.28
C TYR A 75 -13.68 -13.50 14.14
N GLY A 76 -13.93 -13.92 12.89
CA GLY A 76 -13.64 -13.11 11.70
C GLY A 76 -12.17 -12.73 11.50
N ARG A 77 -11.21 -13.55 11.98
CA ARG A 77 -9.77 -13.28 11.77
C ARG A 77 -9.42 -13.29 10.30
N ALA A 78 -9.58 -14.40 9.59
CA ALA A 78 -9.24 -14.48 8.17
C ALA A 78 -9.95 -13.39 7.32
N THR A 79 -11.23 -13.18 7.57
CA THR A 79 -12.08 -12.24 6.82
C THR A 79 -11.76 -10.77 7.08
N SER A 80 -11.23 -10.41 8.25
CA SER A 80 -10.75 -9.03 8.50
C SER A 80 -9.35 -8.80 7.95
N TYR A 81 -8.43 -9.77 8.08
CA TYR A 81 -7.05 -9.60 7.61
C TYR A 81 -6.94 -9.59 6.09
N LEU A 82 -7.76 -10.33 5.36
CA LEU A 82 -7.74 -10.34 3.89
C LEU A 82 -7.88 -8.93 3.28
N PRO A 83 -8.98 -8.20 3.52
CA PRO A 83 -9.17 -6.89 2.92
C PRO A 83 -8.37 -5.79 3.62
N ILE A 84 -8.01 -5.91 4.91
CA ILE A 84 -7.30 -4.85 5.67
C ILE A 84 -5.78 -4.94 5.51
N VAL A 85 -5.22 -6.14 5.32
CA VAL A 85 -3.77 -6.38 5.29
C VAL A 85 -3.32 -6.79 3.90
N ILE A 86 -3.88 -7.88 3.37
CA ILE A 86 -3.39 -8.50 2.13
C ILE A 86 -3.68 -7.59 0.94
N LEU A 87 -4.90 -7.06 0.85
CA LEU A 87 -5.29 -6.19 -0.25
C LEU A 87 -4.41 -4.93 -0.35
N PRO A 88 -4.24 -4.10 0.69
CA PRO A 88 -3.36 -2.94 0.59
C PRO A 88 -1.89 -3.29 0.43
N ALA A 89 -1.43 -4.43 0.96
CA ALA A 89 -0.05 -4.90 0.75
C ALA A 89 0.26 -5.22 -0.72
N LEU A 90 -0.74 -5.69 -1.49
CA LEU A 90 -0.61 -5.95 -2.93
C LEU A 90 -0.95 -4.72 -3.78
N ALA A 91 -1.97 -3.95 -3.38
CA ALA A 91 -2.45 -2.80 -4.13
C ALA A 91 -1.46 -1.62 -4.04
N ALA A 92 -0.90 -1.32 -2.86
CA ALA A 92 0.05 -0.22 -2.68
C ALA A 92 1.24 -0.27 -3.65
N PRO A 93 1.99 -1.40 -3.76
CA PRO A 93 3.11 -1.46 -4.71
C PRO A 93 2.66 -1.41 -6.17
N LEU A 94 1.49 -1.96 -6.50
CA LEU A 94 0.96 -1.91 -7.87
C LEU A 94 0.60 -0.48 -8.27
N VAL A 95 -0.13 0.23 -7.42
CA VAL A 95 -0.52 1.63 -7.64
C VAL A 95 0.72 2.52 -7.66
N HIS A 96 1.71 2.27 -6.79
CA HIS A 96 2.98 2.99 -6.82
C HIS A 96 3.74 2.77 -8.14
N LYS A 97 3.76 1.53 -8.65
CA LYS A 97 4.37 1.23 -9.96
C LYS A 97 3.72 2.03 -11.08
N ILE A 98 2.40 2.02 -11.16
CA ILE A 98 1.65 2.66 -12.25
C ILE A 98 1.72 4.19 -12.18
N LEU A 99 1.52 4.77 -10.99
CA LEU A 99 1.37 6.22 -10.84
C LEU A 99 2.70 6.98 -10.66
N VAL A 100 3.74 6.29 -10.20
CA VAL A 100 5.03 6.91 -9.87
C VAL A 100 6.15 6.30 -10.71
N GLN A 101 6.35 4.98 -10.60
CA GLN A 101 7.50 4.33 -11.25
C GLN A 101 7.45 4.45 -12.78
N THR A 102 6.30 4.20 -13.41
CA THR A 102 6.14 4.34 -14.87
C THR A 102 6.52 5.73 -15.37
N ARG A 103 6.11 6.79 -14.65
CA ARG A 103 6.41 8.18 -15.06
C ARG A 103 7.87 8.55 -14.84
N ILE A 104 8.51 8.01 -13.79
CA ILE A 104 9.95 8.19 -13.56
C ILE A 104 10.76 7.51 -14.67
N MET A 105 10.37 6.30 -15.07
CA MET A 105 11.00 5.54 -16.15
C MET A 105 10.91 6.30 -17.49
N LEU A 106 9.71 6.71 -17.89
CA LEU A 106 9.48 7.50 -19.11
C LEU A 106 10.08 8.92 -19.06
N SER A 107 10.65 9.34 -17.92
CA SER A 107 11.09 10.71 -17.67
C SER A 107 9.98 11.76 -17.90
N ASP A 108 8.71 11.35 -17.79
CA ASP A 108 7.52 12.17 -17.97
C ASP A 108 7.13 12.87 -16.66
N TYR A 109 7.99 13.80 -16.22
CA TYR A 109 7.71 14.64 -15.06
C TYR A 109 8.44 15.98 -15.12
N SER A 110 7.71 17.07 -14.86
CA SER A 110 8.29 18.42 -14.81
C SER A 110 8.91 18.76 -13.45
N CYS A 111 8.47 18.11 -12.37
CA CYS A 111 8.93 18.41 -11.00
C CYS A 111 9.21 17.12 -10.19
N PRO A 112 10.45 16.89 -9.72
CA PRO A 112 10.80 15.70 -8.94
C PRO A 112 10.12 15.69 -7.55
N VAL A 113 9.93 16.86 -6.94
CA VAL A 113 9.26 16.97 -5.62
C VAL A 113 7.78 16.56 -5.73
N CYS A 114 7.10 16.91 -6.82
CA CYS A 114 5.72 16.49 -7.05
C CYS A 114 5.58 14.97 -7.11
N MET A 115 6.53 14.27 -7.75
CA MET A 115 6.53 12.81 -7.81
C MET A 115 6.80 12.17 -6.45
N GLN A 116 7.70 12.76 -5.65
CA GLN A 116 7.95 12.30 -4.28
C GLN A 116 6.70 12.44 -3.40
N VAL A 117 6.04 13.60 -3.43
CA VAL A 117 4.79 13.84 -2.68
C VAL A 117 3.69 12.90 -3.15
N ARG A 118 3.57 12.67 -4.45
CA ARG A 118 2.60 11.72 -5.03
C ARG A 118 2.85 10.30 -4.52
N GLY A 119 4.10 9.85 -4.50
CA GLY A 119 4.47 8.54 -3.96
C GLY A 119 4.15 8.41 -2.47
N GLY A 120 4.44 9.44 -1.68
CA GLY A 120 4.06 9.52 -0.27
C GLY A 120 2.55 9.44 -0.08
N LEU A 121 1.78 10.20 -0.85
CA LEU A 121 0.32 10.21 -0.78
C LEU A 121 -0.28 8.84 -1.12
N VAL A 122 0.20 8.18 -2.18
CA VAL A 122 -0.22 6.81 -2.54
C VAL A 122 0.06 5.84 -1.40
N GLN A 123 1.25 5.91 -0.79
CA GLN A 123 1.59 5.02 0.32
C GLN A 123 0.72 5.30 1.55
N THR A 124 0.55 6.56 1.95
CA THR A 124 -0.24 6.93 3.13
C THR A 124 -1.71 6.57 2.95
N THR A 125 -2.28 6.78 1.77
CA THR A 125 -3.68 6.44 1.48
C THR A 125 -3.91 4.94 1.57
N MET A 126 -3.06 4.13 0.93
CA MET A 126 -3.22 2.67 0.92
C MET A 126 -2.82 1.99 2.24
N ALA A 127 -1.78 2.47 2.91
CA ALA A 127 -1.23 1.81 4.10
C ALA A 127 -1.79 2.35 5.43
N VAL A 128 -2.39 3.54 5.46
CA VAL A 128 -2.88 4.16 6.71
C VAL A 128 -4.35 4.52 6.61
N LEU A 129 -4.76 5.33 5.63
CA LEU A 129 -6.15 5.79 5.55
C LEU A 129 -7.11 4.64 5.26
N TYR A 130 -6.78 3.80 4.28
CA TYR A 130 -7.58 2.64 3.90
C TYR A 130 -7.78 1.65 5.06
N PRO A 131 -6.72 1.08 5.71
CA PRO A 131 -6.92 0.21 6.86
C PRO A 131 -7.47 0.95 8.09
N GLY A 132 -7.14 2.24 8.25
CA GLY A 132 -7.63 3.08 9.35
C GLY A 132 -9.14 3.29 9.33
N LEU A 133 -9.76 3.28 8.15
CA LEU A 133 -11.21 3.34 7.98
C LEU A 133 -11.85 1.95 7.96
N LEU A 134 -11.24 0.99 7.24
CA LEU A 134 -11.84 -0.34 7.06
C LEU A 134 -11.80 -1.18 8.35
N ALA A 135 -10.72 -1.09 9.14
CA ALA A 135 -10.57 -1.86 10.38
C ALA A 135 -11.63 -1.58 11.44
N PRO A 136 -11.96 -0.32 11.80
CA PRO A 136 -13.03 -0.04 12.75
C PRO A 136 -14.40 -0.46 12.22
N LEU A 137 -14.68 -0.22 10.92
CA LEU A 137 -15.95 -0.63 10.30
C LEU A 137 -16.15 -2.15 10.37
N ALA A 138 -15.14 -2.92 9.94
CA ALA A 138 -15.18 -4.37 10.00
C ALA A 138 -15.31 -4.86 11.46
N SER A 139 -14.54 -4.26 12.38
CA SER A 139 -14.54 -4.69 13.78
C SER A 139 -15.87 -4.38 14.49
N PHE A 140 -16.51 -3.25 14.21
CA PHE A 140 -17.85 -2.95 14.72
C PHE A 140 -18.90 -3.88 14.15
N MET A 141 -18.84 -4.20 12.86
CA MET A 141 -19.78 -5.13 12.24
C MET A 141 -19.68 -6.53 12.88
N TYR A 142 -18.47 -7.05 13.12
CA TYR A 142 -18.26 -8.32 13.81
C TYR A 142 -18.67 -8.27 15.28
N ALA A 143 -18.34 -7.21 16.00
CA ALA A 143 -18.71 -7.07 17.40
C ALA A 143 -20.24 -7.03 17.59
N ASN A 144 -20.98 -6.43 16.65
CA ASN A 144 -22.44 -6.41 16.69
C ASN A 144 -23.03 -7.78 16.40
N ARG A 145 -22.47 -8.49 15.40
CA ARG A 145 -22.94 -9.83 15.01
C ARG A 145 -22.68 -10.91 16.06
N HIS A 146 -21.54 -10.83 16.75
CA HIS A 146 -21.12 -11.83 17.74
C HIS A 146 -21.35 -11.40 19.19
N PHE A 147 -22.00 -10.26 19.41
CA PHE A 147 -22.30 -9.70 20.73
C PHE A 147 -21.07 -9.61 21.67
N THR A 148 -19.88 -9.38 21.12
CA THR A 148 -18.64 -9.32 21.93
C THR A 148 -18.48 -8.00 22.66
N TYR A 149 -19.06 -6.92 22.12
CA TYR A 149 -19.03 -5.58 22.70
C TYR A 149 -20.34 -4.86 22.41
N ARG A 150 -20.85 -4.10 23.39
CA ARG A 150 -22.09 -3.33 23.23
C ARG A 150 -21.80 -2.05 22.46
N ILE A 151 -22.22 -2.02 21.20
CA ILE A 151 -22.02 -0.89 20.29
C ILE A 151 -23.34 -0.09 20.24
N PRO A 152 -23.28 1.26 20.25
CA PRO A 152 -24.47 2.07 19.99
C PRO A 152 -25.02 1.81 18.58
N SER A 153 -26.34 1.97 18.41
CA SER A 153 -27.03 1.73 17.15
C SER A 153 -26.57 2.73 16.08
N ILE A 154 -26.02 2.22 14.98
CA ILE A 154 -25.47 3.02 13.87
C ILE A 154 -26.54 3.90 13.22
N THR A 155 -27.76 3.37 13.08
CA THR A 155 -28.86 4.06 12.38
C THR A 155 -29.55 5.10 13.25
N HIS A 156 -29.59 4.91 14.57
CA HIS A 156 -30.35 5.78 15.47
C HIS A 156 -29.47 6.90 16.05
N ASN A 157 -28.21 6.60 16.42
CA ASN A 157 -27.30 7.55 17.08
C ASN A 157 -25.90 7.56 16.44
N PRO A 158 -25.73 8.12 15.23
CA PRO A 158 -24.43 8.13 14.54
C PRO A 158 -23.35 8.90 15.32
N ARG A 159 -23.76 9.91 16.10
CA ARG A 159 -22.84 10.70 16.93
C ARG A 159 -22.16 9.86 18.01
N GLU A 160 -22.88 8.93 18.62
CA GLU A 160 -22.34 8.06 19.67
C GLU A 160 -21.34 7.05 19.09
N VAL A 161 -21.61 6.54 17.88
CA VAL A 161 -20.68 5.67 17.15
C VAL A 161 -19.39 6.43 16.81
N PHE A 162 -19.49 7.68 16.34
CA PHE A 162 -18.32 8.49 16.05
C PHE A 162 -17.51 8.82 17.31
N MET A 163 -18.18 9.13 18.43
CA MET A 163 -17.51 9.32 19.72
C MET A 163 -16.82 8.04 20.20
N LEU A 164 -17.44 6.88 20.03
CA LEU A 164 -16.83 5.59 20.34
C LEU A 164 -15.61 5.32 19.47
N TRP A 165 -15.72 5.57 18.16
CA TRP A 165 -14.61 5.46 17.23
C TRP A 165 -13.45 6.37 17.64
N ALA A 166 -13.71 7.67 17.82
CA ALA A 166 -12.69 8.62 18.28
C ALA A 166 -12.07 8.22 19.62
N LYS A 167 -12.85 7.66 20.55
CA LYS A 167 -12.35 7.13 21.83
C LYS A 167 -11.45 5.91 21.66
N LEU A 168 -11.73 5.05 20.68
CA LEU A 168 -10.93 3.87 20.35
C LEU A 168 -9.65 4.24 19.57
N THR A 169 -9.72 5.29 18.74
CA THR A 169 -8.59 5.80 17.95
C THR A 169 -7.63 6.67 18.77
N ARG A 170 -8.02 7.11 19.96
CA ARG A 170 -7.11 7.79 20.91
C ARG A 170 -5.83 6.97 21.15
N PRO A 171 -4.69 7.64 21.41
CA PRO A 171 -3.37 7.05 21.33
C PRO A 171 -3.22 5.75 22.14
N ILE A 172 -2.49 4.84 21.52
CA ILE A 172 -2.38 3.42 21.89
C ILE A 172 -1.48 3.30 23.12
N ALA A 173 -2.07 3.35 24.31
CA ALA A 173 -1.38 3.07 25.56
C ALA A 173 -1.23 1.56 25.87
N THR A 174 -1.76 0.68 25.01
CA THR A 174 -1.75 -0.77 25.25
C THR A 174 -0.59 -1.45 24.52
N PRO A 175 0.08 -2.44 25.15
CA PRO A 175 1.23 -3.10 24.55
C PRO A 175 0.85 -3.83 23.25
N ILE A 176 1.71 -3.64 22.25
CA ILE A 176 1.61 -4.14 20.87
C ILE A 176 1.60 -5.69 20.85
N ILE A 177 2.19 -6.29 21.87
CA ILE A 177 2.23 -7.73 22.11
C ILE A 177 1.70 -7.94 23.53
N GLY A 178 0.60 -8.67 23.64
CA GLY A 178 0.03 -9.10 24.91
C GLY A 178 -1.11 -10.03 24.62
#